data_AF-A0A0F9LXF9-F1
#
_entry.id   AF-A0A0F9LXF9-F1
#
_cell.length_a   1.000
_cell.length_b   1.000
_cell.length_c   1.000
_cell.angle_alpha   90.00
_cell.angle_beta   90.00
_cell.angle_gamma   90.00
#
_symmetry.space_group_name_H-M   'P 1'
#
loop_
_entity.id
_entity.type
_entity.pdbx_description
1 polymer ?
#
loop_
_entity_poly.entity_id
_entity_poly.type
_entity_poly.pdbx_seq_one_letter_code
_entity_poly.pdbx_strand_id
1 'polypeptide(L)'
;MAANIGDVFSGAVPSGSVVGLIMLLFVVGMVVLVFIGGLGFFIWNKRRWNLKVEIKLPRSDGKLIQGEWAKGFYDAKKGVVLIKRKGVKAVAMQVFDVKKYLQGSDLLTVIQLAPEDYRPVLNESWTEYKIEKIDKKTGEVVRDADGKIVYEKLSIIDIKVDSGLNKAWKSSWDAAAKKAYSLQSFFAQFQTPIAIGIVIISTFVGFAIIWTRLGSVCGG
;
A
#
# COMPACT_ATOMS: atom_id res chain seq x y z
N MET A 1 41.67 24.24 -6.45
CA MET A 1 41.49 24.98 -5.19
C MET A 1 40.46 24.22 -4.37
N ALA A 2 40.90 23.36 -3.47
CA ALA A 2 40.02 22.67 -2.52
C ALA A 2 39.88 23.61 -1.31
N ALA A 3 38.71 24.21 -1.13
CA ALA A 3 38.41 24.89 0.12
C ALA A 3 38.42 23.83 1.23
N ASN A 4 39.34 23.97 2.19
CA ASN A 4 39.42 23.10 3.34
C ASN A 4 38.09 23.18 4.09
N ILE A 5 37.44 22.04 4.33
CA ILE A 5 36.23 21.96 5.15
C ILE A 5 36.46 22.62 6.53
N GLY A 6 37.70 22.59 7.04
CA GLY A 6 38.09 23.27 8.27
C GLY A 6 37.92 24.80 8.27
N ASP A 7 38.09 25.47 7.13
CA ASP A 7 37.98 26.94 7.03
C ASP A 7 36.51 27.41 6.93
N VAL A 8 35.61 26.52 6.49
CA VAL A 8 34.17 26.79 6.46
C VAL A 8 33.55 26.65 7.85
N PHE A 9 34.06 25.73 8.67
CA PHE A 9 33.59 25.54 10.05
C PHE A 9 34.15 26.57 11.04
N SER A 10 35.36 27.10 10.79
CA SER A 10 35.98 28.11 11.67
C SER A 10 35.28 29.48 11.61
N GLY A 11 34.65 29.83 10.48
CA GLY A 11 33.87 31.06 10.32
C GLY A 11 32.43 31.01 10.85
N ALA A 12 31.87 29.81 11.05
CA ALA A 12 30.46 29.62 11.42
C ALA A 12 30.22 29.32 12.92
N VAL A 13 31.29 29.01 13.67
CA VAL A 13 31.20 28.67 15.10
C VAL A 13 32.08 29.63 15.90
N PRO A 14 31.52 30.55 16.72
CA PRO A 14 32.31 31.46 17.54
C PRO A 14 33.13 30.64 18.53
N SER A 15 34.45 30.65 18.36
CA SER A 15 35.40 29.92 19.18
C SER A 15 35.25 30.32 20.66
N GLY A 16 34.80 29.38 21.49
CA GLY A 16 34.80 29.49 22.96
C GLY A 16 33.47 29.86 23.62
N SER A 17 32.39 30.14 22.88
CA SER A 17 31.08 30.39 23.51
C SER A 17 30.28 29.10 23.68
N VAL A 18 29.67 28.91 24.86
CA VAL A 18 28.71 27.82 25.14
C VAL A 18 27.60 27.77 24.07
N VAL A 19 27.23 28.93 23.52
CA VAL A 19 26.25 29.08 22.44
C VAL A 19 26.70 28.41 21.13
N GLY A 20 27.98 28.54 20.75
CA GLY A 20 28.54 27.88 19.57
C GLY A 20 28.54 26.35 19.69
N LEU A 21 28.82 25.82 20.88
CA LEU A 21 28.77 24.38 21.16
C LEU A 21 27.33 23.85 21.14
N ILE A 22 26.36 24.60 21.67
CA ILE A 22 24.93 24.26 21.60
C ILE A 22 24.44 24.23 20.15
N MET A 23 24.79 25.23 19.33
CA MET A 23 24.44 25.27 17.90
C MET A 23 25.02 24.07 17.14
N LEU A 24 26.29 23.73 17.39
CA LEU A 24 26.93 22.57 16.74
C LEU A 24 26.25 21.25 17.16
N LEU A 25 25.95 21.06 18.44
CA LEU A 25 25.20 19.90 18.92
C LEU A 25 23.80 19.80 18.31
N PHE A 26 23.12 20.93 18.11
CA PHE A 26 21.81 20.98 17.47
C PHE A 26 21.87 20.57 15.99
N VAL A 27 22.85 21.09 15.24
CA VAL A 27 23.06 20.72 13.83
C VAL A 27 23.41 19.24 13.69
N VAL A 28 24.34 18.73 14.51
CA VAL A 28 24.68 17.30 14.54
C VAL A 28 23.45 16.46 14.92
N GLY A 29 22.68 16.89 15.92
CA GLY A 29 21.45 16.23 16.35
C GLY A 29 20.40 16.14 15.23
N MET A 30 20.19 17.22 14.47
CA MET A 30 19.30 17.22 13.30
C MET A 30 19.77 16.27 12.21
N VAL A 31 21.07 16.25 11.89
CA VAL A 31 21.62 15.33 10.89
C VAL A 31 21.41 13.87 11.29
N VAL A 32 21.65 13.55 12.57
CA VAL A 32 21.41 12.20 13.11
C VAL A 32 19.92 11.83 13.05
N LEU A 33 19.01 12.76 13.40
CA LEU A 33 17.57 12.55 13.31
C LEU A 33 17.10 12.28 11.88
N VAL A 34 17.59 13.05 10.91
CA VAL A 34 17.28 12.84 9.49
C VAL A 34 17.82 11.48 9.02
N PHE A 35 19.02 11.10 9.46
CA PHE A 35 19.61 9.81 9.08
C PHE A 35 18.85 8.62 9.67
N ILE A 36 18.51 8.68 10.97
CA ILE A 36 17.69 7.65 11.64
C ILE A 36 16.29 7.59 11.02
N GLY A 37 15.66 8.74 10.78
CA GLY A 37 14.35 8.82 10.13
C GLY A 37 14.37 8.26 8.71
N GLY A 38 15.41 8.55 7.94
CA GLY A 38 15.62 8.02 6.59
C GLY A 38 15.82 6.51 6.58
N LEU A 39 16.66 5.98 7.47
CA LEU A 39 16.86 4.53 7.66
C LEU A 39 15.57 3.83 8.08
N GLY A 40 14.84 4.40 9.05
CA GLY A 40 13.57 3.88 9.52
C GLY A 40 12.53 3.83 8.40
N PHE A 41 12.41 4.90 7.62
CA PHE A 41 11.52 4.96 6.45
C PHE A 41 11.90 3.94 5.38
N PHE A 42 13.19 3.76 5.11
CA PHE A 42 13.68 2.79 4.14
C PHE A 42 13.36 1.34 4.56
N ILE A 43 13.64 0.99 5.82
CA ILE A 43 13.33 -0.34 6.37
C ILE A 43 11.82 -0.59 6.36
N TRP A 44 11.03 0.40 6.78
CA TRP A 44 9.58 0.31 6.78
C TRP A 44 9.02 0.08 5.38
N ASN A 45 9.47 0.84 4.39
CA ASN A 45 9.05 0.67 3.01
C ASN A 45 9.45 -0.70 2.43
N LYS A 46 10.59 -1.26 2.84
CA LYS A 46 11.02 -2.60 2.41
C LYS A 46 10.17 -3.72 3.04
N ARG A 47 9.86 -3.61 4.34
CA ARG A 47 9.05 -4.61 5.08
C ARG A 47 7.55 -4.55 4.76
N ARG A 48 7.05 -3.40 4.30
CA ARG A 48 5.62 -3.24 3.96
C ARG A 48 5.18 -4.14 2.81
N TRP A 49 6.06 -4.55 1.90
CA TRP A 49 5.69 -5.43 0.79
C TRP A 49 5.96 -6.89 1.16
N ASN A 50 4.97 -7.53 1.79
CA ASN A 50 5.09 -8.85 2.40
C ASN A 50 4.64 -10.01 1.50
N LEU A 51 4.04 -9.73 0.34
CA LEU A 51 3.55 -10.75 -0.58
C LEU A 51 4.26 -10.66 -1.93
N LYS A 52 4.58 -11.82 -2.50
CA LYS A 52 5.00 -11.98 -3.90
C LYS A 52 3.76 -12.26 -4.73
N VAL A 53 3.44 -11.37 -5.67
CA VAL A 53 2.25 -11.49 -6.49
C VAL A 53 2.65 -11.89 -7.90
N GLU A 54 2.12 -13.01 -8.37
CA GLU A 54 2.27 -13.43 -9.77
C GLU A 54 1.03 -12.98 -10.54
N ILE A 55 1.20 -12.00 -11.43
CA ILE A 55 0.13 -11.48 -12.28
C ILE A 55 0.13 -12.27 -13.58
N LYS A 56 -0.93 -13.02 -13.81
CA LYS A 56 -1.18 -13.79 -15.01
C LYS A 56 -2.04 -12.97 -15.98
N LEU A 57 -1.49 -12.71 -17.17
CA LEU A 57 -2.17 -11.97 -18.24
C LEU A 57 -2.81 -12.96 -19.24
N PRO A 58 -4.15 -13.00 -19.35
CA PRO A 58 -4.80 -13.78 -20.39
C PRO A 58 -4.54 -13.14 -21.76
N ARG A 59 -3.97 -13.88 -22.72
CA ARG A 59 -3.86 -13.47 -24.13
C ARG A 59 -4.93 -14.20 -24.95
N SER A 60 -5.45 -13.56 -25.99
CA SER A 60 -6.46 -14.16 -26.89
C SER A 60 -5.93 -15.34 -27.70
N ASP A 61 -4.60 -15.53 -27.78
CA ASP A 61 -3.97 -16.47 -28.71
C ASP A 61 -3.81 -17.90 -28.17
N GLY A 62 -4.48 -18.26 -27.07
CA GLY A 62 -4.46 -19.62 -26.50
C GLY A 62 -3.11 -20.09 -25.94
N LYS A 63 -2.04 -19.29 -26.07
CA LYS A 63 -0.72 -19.55 -25.51
C LYS A 63 -0.68 -19.21 -24.02
N LEU A 64 0.03 -20.04 -23.26
CA LEU A 64 0.29 -19.89 -21.83
C LEU A 64 0.77 -18.47 -21.49
N ILE A 65 -0.18 -17.72 -20.94
CA ILE A 65 -0.08 -16.73 -19.88
C ILE A 65 1.33 -16.20 -19.63
N GLN A 66 1.61 -14.99 -20.10
CA GLN A 66 2.78 -14.26 -19.66
C GLN A 66 2.58 -13.86 -18.19
N GLY A 67 3.35 -14.47 -17.30
CA GLY A 67 3.38 -14.12 -15.87
C GLY A 67 4.29 -12.92 -15.64
N GLU A 68 3.83 -11.95 -14.87
CA GLU A 68 4.62 -10.81 -14.41
C GLU A 68 4.67 -10.79 -12.88
N TRP A 69 5.86 -10.54 -12.33
CA TRP A 69 6.05 -10.44 -10.89
C TRP A 69 5.74 -9.04 -10.38
N ALA A 70 4.90 -8.97 -9.35
CA ALA A 70 4.56 -7.76 -8.62
C ALA A 70 4.74 -7.94 -7.11
N LYS A 71 4.75 -6.82 -6.40
CA LYS A 71 4.79 -6.80 -4.94
C LYS A 71 3.39 -6.62 -4.39
N GLY A 72 3.00 -7.42 -3.40
CA GLY A 72 1.76 -7.29 -2.67
C GLY A 72 1.97 -6.79 -1.25
N PHE A 73 1.01 -6.04 -0.73
CA PHE A 73 0.93 -5.69 0.69
C PHE A 73 -0.46 -6.06 1.21
N TYR A 74 -0.51 -6.91 2.22
CA TYR A 74 -1.77 -7.23 2.91
C TYR A 74 -2.00 -6.28 4.09
N ASP A 75 -3.10 -5.53 4.04
CA ASP A 75 -3.56 -4.70 5.16
C ASP A 75 -4.59 -5.49 5.98
N ALA A 76 -4.13 -6.08 7.09
CA ALA A 76 -4.98 -6.88 7.98
C ALA A 76 -6.15 -6.08 8.60
N LYS A 77 -6.02 -4.74 8.75
CA LYS A 77 -7.09 -3.91 9.31
C LYS A 77 -8.23 -3.71 8.32
N LYS A 78 -7.89 -3.67 7.03
CA LYS A 78 -8.85 -3.39 5.95
C LYS A 78 -9.25 -4.64 5.18
N GLY A 79 -8.57 -5.77 5.39
CA GLY A 79 -8.81 -7.02 4.68
C GLY A 79 -8.51 -6.95 3.19
N VAL A 80 -7.69 -5.99 2.74
CA VAL A 80 -7.37 -5.80 1.31
C VAL A 80 -5.91 -6.11 1.02
N VAL A 81 -5.66 -6.55 -0.21
CA VAL A 81 -4.32 -6.70 -0.76
C VAL A 81 -4.06 -5.58 -1.77
N LEU A 82 -2.96 -4.86 -1.57
CA LEU A 82 -2.48 -3.82 -2.47
C LEU A 82 -1.39 -4.38 -3.37
N ILE A 83 -1.61 -4.36 -4.68
CA ILE A 83 -0.64 -4.80 -5.69
C ILE A 83 0.13 -3.59 -6.22
N LYS A 84 1.45 -3.68 -6.25
CA LYS A 84 2.35 -2.68 -6.84
C LYS A 84 3.21 -3.31 -7.94
N ARG A 85 2.90 -2.91 -9.18
CA ARG A 85 3.69 -3.19 -10.39
C ARG A 85 4.81 -2.16 -10.55
N LYS A 86 5.88 -2.50 -11.27
CA LYS A 86 6.96 -1.57 -11.59
C LYS A 86 6.42 -0.42 -12.47
N GLY A 87 6.59 0.82 -12.02
CA GLY A 87 6.15 2.01 -12.76
C GLY A 87 4.66 2.36 -12.65
N VAL A 88 3.85 1.59 -11.92
CA VAL A 88 2.41 1.84 -11.74
C VAL A 88 2.11 2.13 -10.26
N LYS A 89 1.07 2.95 -10.01
CA LYS A 89 0.57 3.18 -8.66
C LYS A 89 0.06 1.87 -8.05
N ALA A 90 0.09 1.79 -6.72
CA ALA A 90 -0.43 0.62 -6.03
C ALA A 90 -1.96 0.57 -6.18
N VAL A 91 -2.49 -0.58 -6.58
CA VAL A 91 -3.91 -0.82 -6.82
C VAL A 91 -4.44 -1.72 -5.71
N ALA A 92 -5.55 -1.34 -5.09
CA ALA A 92 -6.22 -2.18 -4.10
C ALA A 92 -7.06 -3.25 -4.82
N MET A 93 -6.94 -4.49 -4.39
CA MET A 93 -7.84 -5.57 -4.78
C MET A 93 -9.10 -5.54 -3.93
N GLN A 94 -10.19 -6.06 -4.50
CA GLN A 94 -11.41 -6.36 -3.76
C GLN A 94 -11.10 -7.21 -2.52
N VAL A 95 -11.91 -7.07 -1.47
CA VAL A 95 -11.77 -7.90 -0.26
C VAL A 95 -12.02 -9.37 -0.63
N PHE A 96 -11.10 -10.24 -0.23
CA PHE A 96 -11.22 -11.68 -0.40
C PHE A 96 -10.58 -12.41 0.78
N ASP A 97 -10.89 -13.70 0.94
CA ASP A 97 -10.26 -14.52 1.96
C ASP A 97 -8.82 -14.87 1.57
N VAL A 98 -7.86 -14.08 2.08
CA VAL A 98 -6.44 -14.25 1.76
C VAL A 98 -5.92 -15.64 2.09
N LYS A 99 -6.40 -16.28 3.17
CA LYS A 99 -5.91 -17.61 3.57
C LYS A 99 -6.22 -18.68 2.53
N LYS A 100 -7.36 -18.54 1.84
CA LYS A 100 -7.78 -19.48 0.80
C LYS A 100 -6.93 -19.38 -0.47
N TYR A 101 -6.52 -18.17 -0.84
CA TYR A 101 -5.82 -17.92 -2.11
C TYR A 101 -4.30 -17.79 -1.98
N LEU A 102 -3.76 -17.72 -0.75
CA LEU A 102 -2.33 -17.73 -0.51
C LEU A 102 -1.73 -19.11 -0.83
N GLN A 103 -0.67 -19.14 -1.63
CA GLN A 103 0.07 -20.35 -1.96
C GLN A 103 1.39 -20.35 -1.18
N GLY A 104 1.61 -21.37 -0.35
CA GLY A 104 2.79 -21.45 0.51
C GLY A 104 2.81 -20.35 1.58
N SER A 105 3.96 -19.68 1.74
CA SER A 105 4.17 -18.66 2.79
C SER A 105 3.78 -17.23 2.38
N ASP A 106 3.99 -16.86 1.12
CA ASP A 106 3.94 -15.46 0.68
C ASP A 106 3.55 -15.26 -0.79
N LEU A 107 3.13 -16.32 -1.52
CA LEU A 107 2.81 -16.23 -2.94
C LEU A 107 1.30 -16.06 -3.16
N LEU A 108 0.92 -15.11 -4.00
CA LEU A 108 -0.46 -14.89 -4.43
C LEU A 108 -0.51 -14.83 -5.96
N THR A 109 -1.22 -15.74 -6.58
CA THR A 109 -1.47 -15.72 -8.03
C THR A 109 -2.74 -14.92 -8.32
N VAL A 110 -2.65 -13.97 -9.24
CA VAL A 110 -3.78 -13.11 -9.63
C VAL A 110 -3.92 -13.04 -11.13
N ILE A 111 -5.15 -12.93 -11.62
CA ILE A 111 -5.45 -12.62 -13.02
C ILE A 111 -5.77 -11.14 -13.16
N GLN A 112 -5.17 -10.50 -14.14
CA GLN A 112 -5.51 -9.13 -14.52
C GLN A 112 -6.65 -9.15 -15.56
N LEU A 113 -7.84 -8.67 -15.17
CA LEU A 113 -8.99 -8.51 -16.07
C LEU A 113 -9.00 -7.12 -16.73
N ALA A 114 -8.56 -6.10 -16.00
CA ALA A 114 -8.44 -4.72 -16.48
C ALA A 114 -7.16 -4.07 -15.89
N PRO A 115 -6.71 -2.90 -16.38
CA PRO A 115 -5.50 -2.24 -15.88
C PRO A 115 -5.44 -2.07 -14.35
N GLU A 116 -6.61 -1.90 -13.72
CA GLU A 116 -6.78 -1.72 -12.27
C GLU A 116 -7.65 -2.81 -11.62
N ASP A 117 -7.98 -3.89 -12.34
CA ASP A 117 -8.82 -4.97 -11.81
C ASP A 117 -8.04 -6.28 -11.78
N TYR A 118 -7.78 -6.75 -10.57
CA TYR A 118 -7.02 -7.98 -10.29
C TYR A 118 -7.88 -8.90 -9.44
N ARG A 119 -7.96 -10.17 -9.82
CA ARG A 119 -8.68 -11.19 -9.06
C ARG A 119 -7.75 -12.30 -8.60
N PRO A 120 -7.85 -12.75 -7.34
CA PRO A 120 -7.05 -13.86 -6.86
C PRO A 120 -7.54 -15.15 -7.50
N VAL A 121 -6.61 -16.03 -7.88
CA VAL A 121 -6.92 -17.29 -8.54
C VAL A 121 -6.15 -18.42 -7.90
N LEU A 122 -6.82 -19.53 -7.65
CA LEU A 122 -6.20 -20.75 -7.14
C LEU A 122 -5.32 -21.36 -8.22
N ASN A 123 -4.22 -21.99 -7.85
CA ASN A 123 -3.34 -22.60 -8.85
C ASN A 123 -4.03 -23.75 -9.61
N GLU A 124 -5.00 -24.39 -8.97
CA GLU A 124 -5.83 -25.46 -9.55
C GLU A 124 -6.71 -24.97 -10.71
N SER A 125 -6.95 -23.67 -10.85
CA SER A 125 -7.70 -23.09 -11.97
C SER A 125 -6.96 -23.14 -13.31
N TRP A 126 -5.69 -23.55 -13.31
CA TRP A 126 -4.85 -23.67 -14.49
C TRP A 126 -4.72 -25.13 -14.94
N THR A 127 -5.83 -25.77 -15.32
CA THR A 127 -5.80 -27.13 -15.90
C THR A 127 -5.52 -27.06 -17.40
N GLU A 128 -4.40 -27.63 -17.84
CA GLU A 128 -4.12 -27.86 -19.26
C GLU A 128 -4.97 -29.05 -19.77
N TYR A 129 -5.92 -28.78 -20.67
CA TYR A 129 -6.61 -29.86 -21.39
C TYR A 129 -5.90 -30.15 -22.70
N LYS A 130 -5.54 -31.42 -22.91
CA LYS A 130 -5.10 -31.91 -24.22
C LYS A 130 -6.34 -32.27 -25.01
N ILE A 131 -6.67 -31.48 -26.04
CA ILE A 131 -7.78 -31.80 -26.93
C ILE A 131 -7.17 -32.36 -28.21
N GLU A 132 -7.75 -33.43 -28.76
CA GLU A 132 -7.30 -34.01 -30.01
C GLU A 132 -7.48 -32.98 -31.14
N LYS A 133 -6.44 -32.76 -31.95
CA LYS A 133 -6.50 -31.78 -33.03
C LYS A 133 -7.43 -32.30 -34.12
N ILE A 134 -8.57 -31.63 -34.30
CA ILE A 134 -9.54 -31.98 -35.35
C ILE A 134 -9.32 -31.05 -36.54
N ASP A 135 -9.13 -31.63 -37.73
CA ASP A 135 -8.95 -30.84 -38.95
C ASP A 135 -10.29 -30.22 -39.39
N LYS A 136 -10.35 -28.89 -39.50
CA LYS A 136 -11.61 -28.14 -39.70
C LYS A 136 -12.29 -28.41 -41.05
N LYS A 137 -11.60 -29.05 -41.99
CA LYS A 137 -12.12 -29.38 -43.32
C LYS A 137 -12.67 -30.81 -43.43
N THR A 138 -12.15 -31.75 -42.65
CA THR A 138 -12.46 -33.18 -42.76
C THR A 138 -13.11 -33.76 -41.51
N GLY A 139 -13.03 -33.06 -40.36
CA GLY A 139 -13.58 -33.54 -39.09
C GLY A 139 -12.80 -34.72 -38.49
N GLU A 140 -11.66 -35.09 -39.08
CA GLU A 140 -10.84 -36.21 -38.63
C GLU A 140 -9.73 -35.75 -37.69
N VAL A 141 -9.34 -36.64 -36.77
CA VAL A 141 -8.27 -36.41 -35.80
C VAL A 141 -6.92 -36.47 -36.52
N VAL A 142 -6.16 -35.38 -36.50
CA VAL A 142 -4.84 -35.28 -37.14
C VAL A 142 -3.88 -36.26 -36.46
N ARG A 143 -3.37 -37.22 -37.24
CA ARG A 143 -2.35 -38.19 -36.81
C ARG A 143 -1.01 -37.83 -37.44
N ASP A 144 0.07 -37.97 -36.67
CA ASP A 144 1.45 -37.83 -37.15
C ASP A 144 1.83 -38.97 -38.09
N ALA A 145 2.93 -38.82 -38.83
CA ALA A 145 3.44 -39.84 -39.78
C ALA A 145 3.70 -41.21 -39.13
N ASP A 146 3.89 -41.26 -37.81
CA ASP A 146 4.06 -42.47 -37.00
C ASP A 146 2.73 -43.01 -36.40
N GLY A 147 1.58 -42.48 -36.81
CA GLY A 147 0.26 -42.93 -36.34
C GLY A 147 -0.16 -42.44 -34.95
N LYS A 148 0.60 -41.54 -34.32
CA LYS A 148 0.24 -40.93 -33.03
C LYS A 148 -0.74 -39.77 -33.20
N ILE A 149 -1.71 -39.66 -32.29
CA ILE A 149 -2.67 -38.56 -32.26
C ILE A 149 -1.95 -37.24 -31.93
N VAL A 150 -2.11 -36.22 -32.76
CA VAL A 150 -1.58 -34.88 -32.51
C VAL A 150 -2.54 -34.17 -31.57
N TYR A 151 -2.13 -33.94 -30.34
CA TYR A 151 -2.89 -33.16 -29.37
C TYR A 151 -2.68 -31.67 -29.60
N GLU A 152 -3.75 -30.91 -29.77
CA GLU A 152 -3.73 -29.46 -29.66
C GLU A 152 -3.87 -29.08 -28.19
N LYS A 153 -2.85 -28.39 -27.66
CA LYS A 153 -2.90 -27.87 -26.28
C LYS A 153 -3.84 -26.67 -26.28
N LEU A 154 -5.08 -26.87 -25.83
CA LEU A 154 -6.02 -25.78 -25.59
C LEU A 154 -6.05 -25.49 -24.08
N SER A 155 -5.62 -24.30 -23.71
CA SER A 155 -5.73 -23.82 -22.33
C SER A 155 -7.16 -23.31 -22.10
N ILE A 156 -8.05 -24.19 -21.63
CA ILE A 156 -9.36 -23.76 -21.12
C ILE A 156 -9.13 -23.28 -19.68
N ILE A 157 -9.24 -21.97 -19.49
CA ILE A 157 -9.07 -21.35 -18.18
C ILE A 157 -10.43 -21.37 -17.47
N ASP A 158 -10.65 -22.31 -16.55
CA ASP A 158 -11.80 -22.30 -15.65
C ASP A 158 -11.51 -21.37 -14.46
N ILE A 159 -11.76 -20.08 -14.67
CA ILE A 159 -11.51 -19.05 -13.65
C ILE A 159 -12.55 -19.18 -12.54
N LYS A 160 -12.20 -19.92 -11.49
CA LYS A 160 -12.95 -19.93 -10.22
C LYS A 160 -12.60 -18.69 -9.41
N VAL A 161 -13.33 -17.59 -9.65
CA VAL A 161 -13.22 -16.32 -8.90
C VAL A 161 -14.52 -15.97 -8.22
N ASP A 162 -14.41 -15.35 -7.04
CA ASP A 162 -15.55 -14.70 -6.40
C ASP A 162 -15.92 -13.44 -7.18
N SER A 163 -17.10 -13.43 -7.79
CA SER A 163 -17.55 -12.36 -8.69
C SER A 163 -18.53 -11.38 -8.03
N GLY A 164 -18.29 -11.01 -6.77
CA GLY A 164 -19.07 -9.98 -6.09
C GLY A 164 -19.01 -8.60 -6.80
N LEU A 165 -20.02 -7.75 -6.58
CA LEU A 165 -20.23 -6.43 -7.20
C LEU A 165 -19.03 -5.46 -7.03
N ASN A 166 -18.06 -5.53 -7.95
CA ASN A 166 -16.79 -4.79 -7.90
C ASN A 166 -16.96 -3.26 -7.90
N LYS A 167 -17.97 -2.72 -8.60
CA LYS A 167 -18.18 -1.27 -8.74
C LYS A 167 -18.58 -0.60 -7.41
N ALA A 168 -19.41 -1.25 -6.61
CA ALA A 168 -19.86 -0.72 -5.32
C ALA A 168 -18.70 -0.70 -4.31
N TRP A 169 -17.89 -1.76 -4.29
CA TRP A 169 -16.69 -1.84 -3.48
C TRP A 169 -15.68 -0.76 -3.86
N LYS A 170 -15.34 -0.63 -5.15
CA LYS A 170 -14.35 0.36 -5.63
C LYS A 170 -14.78 1.79 -5.29
N SER A 171 -16.06 2.11 -5.53
CA SER A 171 -16.62 3.42 -5.15
C SER A 171 -16.51 3.69 -3.65
N SER A 172 -16.82 2.69 -2.82
CA SER A 172 -16.73 2.80 -1.35
C SER A 172 -15.27 2.96 -0.89
N TRP A 173 -14.35 2.23 -1.51
CA TRP A 173 -12.92 2.31 -1.23
C TRP A 173 -12.35 3.69 -1.57
N ASP A 174 -12.67 4.21 -2.77
CA ASP A 174 -12.22 5.53 -3.21
C ASP A 174 -12.82 6.64 -2.36
N ALA A 175 -14.09 6.53 -1.96
CA ALA A 175 -14.72 7.46 -1.04
C ALA A 175 -14.05 7.44 0.35
N ALA A 176 -13.73 6.26 0.88
CA ALA A 176 -13.01 6.12 2.14
C ALA A 176 -11.58 6.67 2.05
N ALA A 177 -10.87 6.42 0.95
CA ALA A 177 -9.54 6.95 0.71
C ALA A 177 -9.55 8.49 0.65
N LYS A 178 -10.53 9.09 -0.04
CA LYS A 178 -10.69 10.55 -0.09
C LYS A 178 -11.02 11.15 1.29
N LYS A 179 -11.87 10.48 2.08
CA LYS A 179 -12.19 10.92 3.45
C LYS A 179 -10.99 10.82 4.39
N ALA A 180 -10.13 9.81 4.25
CA ALA A 180 -8.96 9.64 5.12
C ALA A 180 -7.95 10.81 5.02
N TYR A 181 -7.89 11.49 3.88
CA TYR A 181 -7.02 12.66 3.67
C TYR A 181 -7.74 14.01 3.84
N SER A 182 -9.01 14.01 4.24
CA SER A 182 -9.75 15.26 4.44
C SER A 182 -9.55 15.80 5.86
N LEU A 183 -9.49 17.13 5.98
CA LEU A 183 -9.52 17.84 7.28
C LEU A 183 -10.73 17.41 8.14
N GLN A 184 -11.81 16.98 7.48
CA GLN A 184 -13.00 16.48 8.17
C GLN A 184 -12.73 15.20 8.97
N SER A 185 -11.90 14.27 8.47
CA SER A 185 -11.52 13.07 9.23
C SER A 185 -10.61 13.41 10.41
N PHE A 186 -9.75 14.43 10.26
CA PHE A 186 -8.94 14.94 11.36
C PHE A 186 -9.82 15.54 12.45
N PHE A 187 -10.73 16.45 12.11
CA PHE A 187 -11.64 17.05 13.08
C PHE A 187 -12.55 16.02 13.76
N ALA A 188 -13.02 15.00 13.04
CA ALA A 188 -13.81 13.91 13.64
C ALA A 188 -13.01 13.11 14.67
N GLN A 189 -11.74 12.82 14.41
CA GLN A 189 -10.89 12.06 15.33
C GLN A 189 -10.47 12.89 16.56
N PHE A 190 -10.27 14.21 16.39
CA PHE A 190 -9.87 15.11 17.46
C PHE A 190 -11.03 15.87 18.12
N GLN A 191 -12.28 15.57 17.76
CA GLN A 191 -13.45 16.26 18.30
C GLN A 191 -13.50 16.17 19.83
N THR A 192 -13.26 14.98 20.40
CA THR A 192 -13.28 14.75 21.85
C THR A 192 -12.19 15.54 22.60
N PRO A 193 -10.89 15.45 22.23
CA PRO A 193 -9.85 16.22 22.92
C PRO A 193 -10.00 17.73 22.72
N ILE A 194 -10.44 18.19 21.54
CA ILE A 194 -10.75 19.61 21.30
C ILE A 194 -11.88 20.07 22.22
N ALA A 195 -12.96 19.29 22.35
CA ALA A 195 -14.07 19.61 23.24
C ALA A 195 -13.63 19.70 24.71
N ILE A 196 -12.80 18.76 25.19
CA ILE A 196 -12.24 18.79 26.54
C ILE A 196 -11.38 20.06 26.73
N GLY A 197 -10.54 20.41 25.76
CA GLY A 197 -9.73 21.62 25.79
C GLY A 197 -10.57 22.89 25.92
N ILE A 198 -11.67 22.99 25.18
CA ILE A 198 -12.61 24.13 25.25
C ILE A 198 -13.25 24.21 26.65
N VAL A 199 -13.68 23.09 27.22
CA VAL A 199 -14.27 23.08 28.58
C VAL A 199 -13.25 23.54 29.61
N ILE A 200 -12.02 23.06 29.55
CA ILE A 200 -10.95 23.48 30.47
C ILE A 200 -10.73 25.00 30.36
N ILE A 201 -10.55 25.53 29.15
CA ILE A 201 -10.35 26.97 28.93
C ILE A 201 -11.55 27.77 29.45
N SER A 202 -12.78 27.33 29.18
CA SER A 202 -14.01 27.97 29.69
C SER A 202 -14.03 28.02 31.22
N THR A 203 -13.61 26.95 31.87
CA THR A 203 -13.53 26.88 33.34
C THR A 203 -12.49 27.86 33.90
N PHE A 204 -11.31 27.96 33.26
CA PHE A 204 -10.26 28.91 33.64
C PHE A 204 -10.71 30.37 33.45
N VAL A 205 -11.42 30.68 32.37
CA VAL A 205 -11.99 32.01 32.14
C VAL A 205 -13.03 32.34 33.22
N GLY A 206 -13.90 31.39 33.57
CA GLY A 206 -14.86 31.54 34.67
C GLY A 206 -14.18 31.84 36.02
N PHE A 207 -13.13 31.09 36.35
CA PHE A 207 -12.32 31.33 37.56
C PHE A 207 -11.64 32.70 37.53
N ALA A 208 -11.08 33.12 36.39
CA ALA A 208 -10.45 34.43 36.26
C ALA A 208 -11.45 35.59 36.46
N ILE A 209 -12.68 35.46 35.94
CA ILE A 209 -13.75 36.45 36.15
C ILE A 209 -14.18 36.50 37.62
N ILE A 210 -14.35 35.33 38.26
CA ILE A 210 -14.68 35.26 39.68
C ILE A 210 -13.57 35.89 40.54
N TRP A 211 -12.30 35.60 40.23
CA TRP A 211 -11.16 36.14 40.95
C TRP A 211 -11.06 37.66 40.84
N THR A 212 -11.24 38.21 39.63
CA THR A 212 -11.23 39.66 39.40
C THR A 212 -12.41 40.37 40.07
N ARG A 213 -13.55 39.70 40.24
CA ARG A 213 -14.73 40.22 40.95
C ARG A 213 -14.62 40.06 42.48
N LEU A 214 -13.98 39.01 42.99
CA LEU A 214 -13.81 38.76 44.43
C LEU A 214 -13.00 39.86 45.12
N GLY A 215 -11.95 40.39 44.47
CA GLY A 215 -11.21 41.55 44.97
C GLY A 215 -12.07 42.81 45.12
N SER A 216 -13.12 42.96 44.32
CA SER A 216 -14.08 44.07 44.41
C SER A 216 -15.17 43.85 45.48
N VAL A 217 -15.40 42.61 45.93
CA VAL A 217 -16.46 42.28 46.90
C VAL A 217 -15.90 42.08 48.31
N CYS A 218 -14.66 41.62 48.45
CA CYS A 218 -14.00 41.41 49.75
C CYS A 218 -13.02 42.54 50.13
N GLY A 219 -12.78 43.52 49.25
CA GLY A 219 -11.91 44.67 49.50
C GLY A 219 -12.64 45.99 49.79
N GLY A 220 -13.94 45.93 50.07
CA GLY A 220 -14.75 47.04 50.58
C GLY A 220 -14.94 46.95 52.08
#